data_AF-A0ABD2F360-F1
#
_entry.id   AF-A0ABD2F360-F1
#
_cell.length_a   1.000
_cell.length_b   1.000
_cell.length_c   1.000
_cell.angle_alpha   90.00
_cell.angle_beta   90.00
_cell.angle_gamma   90.00
#
_symmetry.space_group_name_H-M   'P 1'
#
loop_
_entity.id
_entity.type
_entity.pdbx_description
1 polymer ?
#
loop_
_entity_poly.entity_id
_entity_poly.type
_entity_poly.pdbx_seq_one_letter_code
_entity_poly.pdbx_strand_id
1 'polypeptide(L)'
;MITSSFLTSVAVFALITLHVGALDTFIAAVYEHAVILPNKTEIPVSQDDALHLMNKNIDILERAIKQAAEQKARIIVTPEDALYGWKFTRETVFPYLEDIPDPQVNWIPCQNPHRFGHAPVQTRLSCLAKNNSIYVLANMGDKKPCSSLNSTCPPNGYYQYNTNVVYDTEGKLVARYHKVCTMLKCKTTNLTTCGRPVQTAFTRFEMFSLSGTFGTEYVFPEVLLTEIHLSPGKFEVLKDGRLVNKNGSSGPVLTVALFGRWYTKDYVYNSCGTCNPAVTYLLISTVLMIVAL
;
A
#
# COMPACT_ATOMS: atom_id res chain seq x y z
N MET A 1 -30.90 40.18 64.12
CA MET A 1 -30.01 39.82 62.99
C MET A 1 -28.79 39.16 63.60
N ILE A 2 -28.31 37.98 63.21
CA ILE A 2 -28.12 37.46 61.86
C ILE A 2 -28.36 35.94 61.88
N THR A 3 -29.27 35.45 61.02
CA THR A 3 -29.47 34.03 60.72
C THR A 3 -28.50 33.61 59.63
N SER A 4 -27.59 32.67 59.91
CA SER A 4 -26.70 32.10 58.88
C SER A 4 -27.42 30.95 58.18
N SER A 5 -27.81 31.14 56.93
CA SER A 5 -28.30 30.07 56.06
C SER A 5 -27.12 29.42 55.33
N PHE A 6 -26.83 28.16 55.61
CA PHE A 6 -25.90 27.38 54.78
C PHE A 6 -26.61 26.98 53.48
N LEU A 7 -26.13 27.48 52.34
CA LEU A 7 -26.56 27.00 51.02
C LEU A 7 -25.95 25.60 50.80
N THR A 8 -26.78 24.57 50.71
CA THR A 8 -26.35 23.25 50.27
C THR A 8 -26.22 23.24 48.74
N SER A 9 -25.00 23.35 48.22
CA SER A 9 -24.73 23.09 46.79
C SER A 9 -24.69 21.58 46.53
N VAL A 10 -25.49 21.13 45.57
CA VAL A 10 -25.45 19.76 45.04
C VAL A 10 -24.58 19.76 43.78
N ALA A 11 -23.48 19.01 43.80
CA ALA A 11 -22.67 18.78 42.60
C ALA A 11 -23.26 17.59 41.82
N VAL A 12 -23.83 17.86 40.64
CA VAL A 12 -24.32 16.82 39.72
C VAL A 12 -23.18 16.43 38.80
N PHE A 13 -22.60 15.23 39.00
CA PHE A 13 -21.61 14.67 38.09
C PHE A 13 -22.32 13.90 36.97
N ALA A 14 -22.37 14.48 35.76
CA ALA A 14 -22.81 13.77 34.57
C ALA A 14 -21.63 12.98 33.99
N LEU A 15 -21.66 11.65 34.10
CA LEU A 15 -20.68 10.76 33.49
C LEU A 15 -21.01 10.60 32.00
N ILE A 16 -20.35 11.36 31.12
CA ILE A 16 -20.46 11.17 29.67
C ILE A 16 -19.51 10.04 29.27
N THR A 17 -20.03 8.81 29.20
CA THR A 17 -19.31 7.68 28.62
C THR A 17 -19.35 7.78 27.09
N LEU A 18 -18.30 8.32 26.49
CA LEU A 18 -18.08 8.23 25.04
C LEU A 18 -17.80 6.76 24.68
N HIS A 19 -18.79 6.07 24.11
CA HIS A 19 -18.59 4.76 23.51
C HIS A 19 -17.78 4.92 22.22
N VAL A 20 -16.46 4.70 22.31
CA VAL A 20 -15.61 4.49 21.13
C VAL A 20 -15.82 3.03 20.70
N GLY A 21 -16.86 2.79 19.90
CA GLY A 21 -17.09 1.48 19.28
C GLY A 21 -16.26 1.33 18.01
N ALA A 22 -15.40 0.32 17.96
CA ALA A 22 -14.89 -0.15 16.68
C ALA A 22 -16.07 -0.76 15.90
N LEU A 23 -16.20 -0.44 14.61
CA LEU A 23 -17.17 -1.10 13.74
C LEU A 23 -16.76 -2.57 13.56
N ASP A 24 -17.62 -3.51 13.94
CA ASP A 24 -17.38 -4.95 13.77
C ASP A 24 -17.32 -5.37 12.29
N THR A 25 -17.88 -4.56 11.38
CA THR A 25 -17.93 -4.83 9.94
C THR A 25 -17.71 -3.57 9.11
N PHE A 26 -17.25 -3.74 7.87
CA PHE A 26 -17.14 -2.67 6.88
C PHE A 26 -17.47 -3.17 5.48
N ILE A 27 -17.89 -2.26 4.61
CA ILE A 27 -18.12 -2.54 3.18
C ILE A 27 -16.80 -2.32 2.44
N ALA A 28 -16.33 -3.33 1.71
CA ALA A 28 -15.17 -3.26 0.84
C ALA A 28 -15.63 -3.18 -0.63
N ALA A 29 -14.86 -2.46 -1.45
CA ALA A 29 -15.04 -2.43 -2.90
C ALA A 29 -13.75 -2.88 -3.60
N VAL A 30 -13.90 -3.56 -4.73
CA VAL A 30 -12.82 -3.89 -5.65
C VAL A 30 -13.27 -3.50 -7.06
N TYR A 31 -12.35 -2.99 -7.87
CA TYR A 31 -12.65 -2.61 -9.25
C TYR A 31 -11.73 -3.37 -10.21
N GLU A 32 -12.33 -4.13 -11.13
CA GLU A 32 -11.61 -4.72 -12.24
C GLU A 32 -11.52 -3.68 -13.37
N HIS A 33 -10.29 -3.26 -13.70
CA HIS A 33 -10.05 -2.15 -14.61
C HIS A 33 -9.60 -2.62 -15.98
N ALA A 34 -10.31 -2.17 -17.03
CA ALA A 34 -9.86 -2.30 -18.41
C ALA A 34 -8.83 -1.20 -18.73
N VAL A 35 -7.55 -1.49 -18.41
CA VAL A 35 -6.45 -0.51 -18.48
C VAL A 35 -6.26 0.06 -19.89
N ILE A 36 -6.18 1.38 -20.00
CA ILE A 36 -5.71 2.06 -21.21
C ILE A 36 -4.18 1.88 -21.26
N LEU A 37 -3.73 1.03 -22.18
CA LEU A 37 -2.31 0.71 -22.33
C LEU A 37 -1.55 1.79 -23.13
N PRO A 38 -0.27 2.03 -22.83
CA PRO A 38 0.59 2.85 -23.66
C PRO A 38 0.81 2.19 -25.02
N ASN A 39 1.06 3.01 -26.05
CA ASN A 39 1.58 2.53 -27.31
C ASN A 39 2.96 1.88 -27.09
N LYS A 40 3.25 0.79 -27.80
CA LYS A 40 4.55 0.13 -27.70
C LYS A 40 5.61 1.00 -28.36
N THR A 41 6.49 1.58 -27.55
CA THR A 41 7.65 2.35 -28.00
C THR A 41 8.95 1.70 -27.53
N GLU A 42 10.00 1.80 -28.34
CA GLU A 42 11.35 1.35 -27.95
C GLU A 42 12.10 2.40 -27.13
N ILE A 43 11.66 3.66 -27.22
CA ILE A 43 12.27 4.83 -26.58
C ILE A 43 11.33 5.32 -25.45
N PRO A 44 11.88 5.80 -24.32
CA PRO A 44 11.07 6.41 -23.25
C PRO A 44 10.28 7.61 -23.76
N VAL A 45 9.02 7.71 -23.32
CA VAL A 45 8.18 8.90 -23.56
C VAL A 45 8.59 10.05 -22.63
N SER A 46 8.05 11.25 -22.87
CA SER A 46 8.20 12.36 -21.92
C SER A 46 7.44 12.08 -20.61
N GLN A 47 7.80 12.76 -19.53
CA GLN A 47 7.05 12.69 -18.26
C GLN A 47 5.62 13.22 -18.42
N ASP A 48 5.41 14.25 -19.26
CA ASP A 48 4.09 14.81 -19.53
C ASP A 48 3.19 13.80 -20.27
N ASP A 49 3.72 13.09 -21.25
CA ASP A 49 2.97 12.03 -21.96
C ASP A 49 2.64 10.86 -21.02
N ALA A 50 3.59 10.45 -20.18
CA ALA A 50 3.38 9.41 -19.18
C ALA A 50 2.29 9.81 -18.18
N LEU A 51 2.36 11.04 -17.66
CA LEU A 51 1.36 11.60 -16.75
C LEU A 51 0.00 11.74 -17.43
N HIS A 52 -0.05 12.16 -18.69
CA HIS A 52 -1.29 12.26 -19.47
C HIS A 52 -1.99 10.90 -19.60
N LEU A 53 -1.23 9.82 -19.90
CA LEU A 53 -1.79 8.46 -19.93
C LEU A 53 -2.29 8.01 -18.56
N MET A 54 -1.49 8.20 -17.50
CA MET A 54 -1.89 7.82 -16.15
C MET A 54 -3.16 8.55 -15.72
N ASN A 55 -3.28 9.84 -16.06
CA ASN A 55 -4.49 10.61 -15.77
C ASN A 55 -5.73 10.06 -16.48
N LYS A 56 -5.64 9.59 -17.72
CA LYS A 56 -6.78 8.93 -18.40
C LYS A 56 -7.25 7.68 -17.66
N ASN A 57 -6.32 6.88 -17.14
CA ASN A 57 -6.68 5.73 -16.32
C ASN A 57 -7.28 6.17 -14.98
N ILE A 58 -6.71 7.18 -14.33
CA ILE A 58 -7.24 7.74 -13.07
C ILE A 58 -8.66 8.31 -13.27
N ASP A 59 -8.99 8.91 -14.42
CA ASP A 59 -10.35 9.39 -14.73
C ASP A 59 -11.40 8.26 -14.72
N ILE A 60 -10.99 7.03 -15.06
CA ILE A 60 -11.85 5.85 -15.00
C ILE A 60 -11.95 5.36 -13.55
N LEU A 61 -10.81 5.23 -12.86
CA LEU A 61 -10.77 4.81 -11.46
C LEU A 61 -11.54 5.77 -10.55
N GLU A 62 -11.49 7.08 -10.81
CA GLU A 62 -12.24 8.11 -10.08
C GLU A 62 -13.75 7.84 -10.10
N ARG A 63 -14.30 7.38 -11.23
CA ARG A 63 -15.72 7.01 -11.32
C ARG A 63 -16.05 5.82 -10.44
N ALA A 64 -15.20 4.80 -10.43
CA ALA A 64 -15.37 3.63 -9.57
C ALA A 64 -15.24 3.99 -8.07
N ILE A 65 -14.27 4.85 -7.72
CA ILE A 65 -14.06 5.34 -6.34
C ILE A 65 -15.29 6.12 -5.86
N LYS A 66 -15.82 7.04 -6.67
CA LYS A 66 -17.04 7.79 -6.36
C LYS A 66 -18.23 6.85 -6.14
N GLN A 67 -18.45 5.93 -7.06
CA GLN A 67 -19.55 4.96 -6.95
C GLN A 67 -19.43 4.05 -5.71
N ALA A 68 -18.21 3.62 -5.35
CA ALA A 68 -17.97 2.85 -4.15
C ALA A 68 -18.25 3.66 -2.87
N ALA A 69 -17.84 4.93 -2.85
CA ALA A 69 -18.13 5.84 -1.74
C ALA A 69 -19.63 6.13 -1.58
N GLU A 70 -20.37 6.32 -2.69
CA GLU A 70 -21.83 6.45 -2.70
C GLU A 70 -22.52 5.20 -2.11
N GLN A 71 -21.96 4.02 -2.34
CA GLN A 71 -22.40 2.75 -1.74
C GLN A 71 -21.86 2.50 -0.33
N LYS A 72 -21.25 3.52 0.30
CA LYS A 72 -20.71 3.50 1.66
C LYS A 72 -19.57 2.50 1.87
N ALA A 73 -18.83 2.16 0.81
CA ALA A 73 -17.59 1.41 0.94
C ALA A 73 -16.59 2.22 1.79
N ARG A 74 -15.91 1.54 2.72
CA ARG A 74 -14.86 2.14 3.58
C ARG A 74 -13.51 2.10 2.90
N ILE A 75 -13.30 1.17 1.99
CA ILE A 75 -12.08 0.98 1.21
C ILE A 75 -12.43 0.53 -0.21
N ILE A 76 -11.66 1.02 -1.18
CA ILE A 76 -11.64 0.51 -2.54
C ILE A 76 -10.23 0.11 -2.94
N VAL A 77 -10.12 -1.07 -3.55
CA VAL A 77 -8.87 -1.62 -4.09
C VAL A 77 -8.91 -1.55 -5.61
N THR A 78 -7.88 -0.94 -6.20
CA THR A 78 -7.67 -0.90 -7.66
C THR A 78 -6.57 -1.88 -8.09
N PRO A 79 -6.56 -2.37 -9.34
CA PRO A 79 -5.63 -3.42 -9.77
C PRO A 79 -4.16 -3.00 -9.81
N GLU A 80 -3.28 -4.00 -9.86
CA GLU A 80 -1.88 -3.82 -10.23
C GLU A 80 -1.76 -3.23 -11.65
N ASP A 81 -0.77 -2.36 -11.87
CA ASP A 81 -0.48 -1.72 -13.16
C ASP A 81 -1.67 -0.93 -13.77
N ALA A 82 -2.70 -0.61 -12.97
CA ALA A 82 -3.92 0.04 -13.45
C ALA A 82 -3.69 1.46 -14.02
N LEU A 83 -2.59 2.11 -13.66
CA LEU A 83 -2.28 3.47 -14.08
C LEU A 83 -1.54 3.53 -15.42
N TYR A 84 -0.67 2.56 -15.71
CA TYR A 84 0.29 2.64 -16.81
C TYR A 84 0.49 1.32 -17.59
N GLY A 85 -0.10 0.19 -17.17
CA GLY A 85 0.02 -1.11 -17.84
C GLY A 85 1.32 -1.87 -17.54
N TRP A 86 1.61 -2.92 -18.32
CA TRP A 86 2.65 -3.92 -17.97
C TRP A 86 3.69 -4.16 -19.08
N LYS A 87 3.76 -3.29 -20.09
CA LYS A 87 4.64 -3.48 -21.27
C LYS A 87 5.82 -2.52 -21.24
N PHE A 88 6.78 -2.78 -20.35
CA PHE A 88 7.93 -1.90 -20.17
C PHE A 88 9.29 -2.60 -20.11
N THR A 89 10.33 -1.79 -20.32
CA THR A 89 11.72 -2.00 -19.88
C THR A 89 12.03 -1.06 -18.71
N ARG A 90 13.23 -1.17 -18.12
CA ARG A 90 13.65 -0.26 -17.03
C ARG A 90 13.71 1.20 -17.49
N GLU A 91 14.02 1.44 -18.76
CA GLU A 91 14.15 2.77 -19.34
C GLU A 91 12.77 3.33 -19.68
N THR A 92 11.91 2.54 -20.31
CA THR A 92 10.61 3.01 -20.80
C THR A 92 9.57 3.20 -19.69
N VAL A 93 9.71 2.52 -18.54
CA VAL A 93 8.85 2.75 -17.37
C VAL A 93 9.26 3.99 -16.58
N PHE A 94 10.52 4.42 -16.67
CA PHE A 94 11.08 5.47 -15.81
C PHE A 94 10.28 6.79 -15.78
N PRO A 95 9.72 7.29 -16.91
CA PRO A 95 8.88 8.49 -16.92
C PRO A 95 7.58 8.37 -16.11
N TYR A 96 7.11 7.15 -15.83
CA TYR A 96 5.88 6.87 -15.07
C TYR A 96 6.12 6.78 -13.56
N LEU A 97 7.38 6.79 -13.10
CA LEU A 97 7.74 6.57 -11.71
C LEU A 97 7.82 7.88 -10.93
N GLU A 98 7.33 7.87 -9.69
CA GLU A 98 7.52 8.95 -8.72
C GLU A 98 8.38 8.47 -7.54
N ASP A 99 9.00 9.40 -6.81
CA ASP A 99 9.61 9.06 -5.52
C ASP A 99 8.52 9.07 -4.45
N ILE A 100 8.15 7.89 -3.96
CA ILE A 100 7.09 7.72 -2.96
C ILE A 100 7.74 7.68 -1.57
N PRO A 101 7.49 8.65 -0.66
CA PRO A 101 8.15 8.66 0.63
C PRO A 101 7.63 7.54 1.55
N ASP A 102 8.32 7.33 2.66
CA ASP A 102 7.82 6.47 3.72
C ASP A 102 6.57 7.10 4.37
N PRO A 103 5.47 6.36 4.62
CA PRO A 103 4.27 6.89 5.28
C PRO A 103 4.51 7.59 6.62
N GLN A 104 5.60 7.26 7.34
CA GLN A 104 5.97 7.90 8.61
C GLN A 104 6.25 9.41 8.48
N VAL A 105 6.50 9.92 7.27
CA VAL A 105 6.66 11.36 7.05
C VAL A 105 5.38 12.16 7.28
N ASN A 106 4.24 11.48 7.52
CA ASN A 106 2.94 12.07 7.82
C ASN A 106 2.54 13.12 6.77
N TRP A 107 2.33 12.66 5.55
CA TRP A 107 2.05 13.54 4.41
C TRP A 107 0.67 13.28 3.82
N ILE A 108 -0.04 14.39 3.59
CA ILE A 108 -1.29 14.45 2.84
C ILE A 108 -0.97 15.18 1.53
N PRO A 109 -0.68 14.45 0.43
CA PRO A 109 -0.34 15.06 -0.86
C PRO A 109 -1.37 16.08 -1.35
N CYS A 110 -2.67 15.80 -1.15
CA CYS A 110 -3.74 16.72 -1.55
C CYS A 110 -3.70 18.09 -0.86
N GLN A 111 -3.11 18.17 0.34
CA GLN A 111 -2.99 19.42 1.09
C GLN A 111 -1.63 20.10 0.85
N ASN A 112 -0.57 19.32 0.73
CA ASN A 112 0.80 19.81 0.63
C ASN A 112 1.54 19.18 -0.57
N PRO A 113 1.11 19.41 -1.82
CA PRO A 113 1.57 18.65 -2.98
C PRO A 113 3.06 18.84 -3.30
N HIS A 114 3.65 19.97 -2.93
CA HIS A 114 5.04 20.31 -3.26
C HIS A 114 6.07 19.87 -2.21
N ARG A 115 5.65 19.21 -1.11
CA ARG A 115 6.55 18.86 0.02
C ARG A 115 7.73 17.97 -0.39
N PHE A 116 7.52 17.05 -1.33
CA PHE A 116 8.53 16.09 -1.80
C PHE A 116 8.83 16.25 -3.30
N GLY A 117 8.68 17.47 -3.82
CA GLY A 117 8.89 17.76 -5.24
C GLY A 117 7.66 17.44 -6.10
N HIS A 118 7.89 17.03 -7.35
CA HIS A 118 6.83 16.81 -8.33
C HIS A 118 6.25 15.39 -8.19
N ALA A 119 5.09 15.28 -7.53
CA ALA A 119 4.37 14.04 -7.27
C ALA A 119 2.86 14.13 -7.63
N PRO A 120 2.52 14.42 -8.90
CA PRO A 120 1.15 14.66 -9.34
C PRO A 120 0.22 13.45 -9.19
N VAL A 121 0.71 12.22 -9.41
CA VAL A 121 -0.09 10.99 -9.28
C VAL A 121 -0.44 10.75 -7.82
N GLN A 122 0.54 10.87 -6.90
CA GLN A 122 0.28 10.78 -5.45
C GLN A 122 -0.69 11.87 -4.98
N THR A 123 -0.54 13.10 -5.48
CA THR A 123 -1.46 14.22 -5.21
C THR A 123 -2.88 13.90 -5.62
N ARG A 124 -3.06 13.39 -6.85
CA ARG A 124 -4.38 13.08 -7.38
C ARG A 124 -5.06 11.94 -6.62
N LEU A 125 -4.35 10.85 -6.33
CA LEU A 125 -4.87 9.72 -5.56
C LEU A 125 -5.24 10.11 -4.12
N SER A 126 -4.40 10.92 -3.46
CA SER A 126 -4.68 11.50 -2.15
C SER A 126 -5.96 12.34 -2.16
N CYS A 127 -6.16 13.18 -3.18
CA CYS A 127 -7.38 13.98 -3.31
C CYS A 127 -8.61 13.13 -3.57
N LEU A 128 -8.49 12.05 -4.35
CA LEU A 128 -9.60 11.11 -4.57
C LEU A 128 -10.05 10.45 -3.27
N ALA A 129 -9.10 10.02 -2.43
CA ALA A 129 -9.40 9.45 -1.13
C ALA A 129 -10.07 10.48 -0.20
N LYS A 130 -9.47 11.68 -0.09
CA LYS A 130 -9.99 12.78 0.74
C LYS A 130 -11.39 13.23 0.34
N ASN A 131 -11.59 13.53 -0.95
CA ASN A 131 -12.84 14.11 -1.45
C ASN A 131 -14.02 13.13 -1.37
N ASN A 132 -13.74 11.83 -1.37
CA ASN A 132 -14.76 10.78 -1.26
C ASN A 132 -14.81 10.13 0.14
N SER A 133 -13.97 10.59 1.08
CA SER A 133 -13.89 10.05 2.45
C SER A 133 -13.78 8.52 2.49
N ILE A 134 -12.95 7.95 1.60
CA ILE A 134 -12.77 6.50 1.42
C ILE A 134 -11.28 6.16 1.38
N TYR A 135 -10.88 5.01 1.94
CA TYR A 135 -9.52 4.50 1.74
C TYR A 135 -9.33 4.08 0.28
N VAL A 136 -8.26 4.53 -0.35
CA VAL A 136 -7.92 4.17 -1.74
C VAL A 136 -6.60 3.42 -1.74
N LEU A 137 -6.64 2.15 -2.16
CA LEU A 137 -5.45 1.37 -2.51
C LEU A 137 -5.24 1.41 -4.02
N ALA A 138 -4.05 1.86 -4.42
CA ALA A 138 -3.61 1.88 -5.81
C ALA A 138 -2.22 1.28 -5.96
N ASN A 139 -1.93 0.78 -7.15
CA ASN A 139 -0.60 0.34 -7.55
C ASN A 139 0.04 1.38 -8.49
N MET A 140 1.27 1.75 -8.19
CA MET A 140 2.08 2.68 -8.98
C MET A 140 3.56 2.30 -8.95
N GLY A 141 4.38 3.02 -9.71
CA GLY A 141 5.81 2.79 -9.77
C GLY A 141 6.57 3.75 -8.86
N ASP A 142 7.44 3.18 -8.01
CA ASP A 142 8.36 3.94 -7.16
C ASP A 142 9.76 3.97 -7.77
N LYS A 143 10.42 5.13 -7.74
CA LYS A 143 11.85 5.25 -8.00
C LYS A 143 12.57 5.73 -6.75
N LYS A 144 13.71 5.11 -6.45
CA LYS A 144 14.53 5.46 -5.29
C LYS A 144 15.96 5.78 -5.74
N PRO A 145 16.46 7.01 -5.52
CA PRO A 145 17.83 7.34 -5.84
C PRO A 145 18.79 6.48 -5.02
N CYS A 146 19.89 6.05 -5.64
CA CYS A 146 20.97 5.33 -4.98
C CYS A 146 22.34 5.85 -5.43
N SER A 147 23.34 5.72 -4.55
CA SER A 147 24.71 6.12 -4.87
C SER A 147 25.46 4.97 -5.55
N SER A 148 26.25 5.31 -6.57
CA SER A 148 27.17 4.39 -7.27
C SER A 148 28.28 3.84 -6.38
N LEU A 149 28.49 4.40 -5.18
CA LEU A 149 29.38 3.85 -4.16
C LEU A 149 28.87 2.52 -3.58
N ASN A 150 27.58 2.19 -3.79
CA ASN A 150 26.99 0.90 -3.44
C ASN A 150 27.01 -0.03 -4.67
N SER A 151 27.65 -1.21 -4.54
CA SER A 151 27.82 -2.18 -5.62
C SER A 151 26.51 -2.76 -6.19
N THR A 152 25.37 -2.50 -5.54
CA THR A 152 24.04 -2.98 -5.96
C THR A 152 23.19 -1.91 -6.66
N CYS A 153 23.66 -0.66 -6.75
CA CYS A 153 22.91 0.43 -7.39
C CYS A 153 22.93 0.28 -8.93
N PRO A 154 21.78 0.31 -9.62
CA PRO A 154 21.73 0.23 -11.06
C PRO A 154 22.48 1.39 -11.75
N PRO A 155 22.98 1.22 -12.99
CA PRO A 155 23.79 2.24 -13.67
C PRO A 155 23.13 3.61 -13.82
N ASN A 156 21.80 3.66 -13.88
CA ASN A 156 21.05 4.91 -13.97
C ASN A 156 20.90 5.63 -12.62
N GLY A 157 21.41 5.07 -11.52
CA GLY A 157 21.36 5.67 -10.18
C GLY A 157 20.01 5.52 -9.47
N TYR A 158 19.11 4.65 -9.95
CA TYR A 158 17.79 4.45 -9.33
C TYR A 158 17.39 2.98 -9.22
N TYR A 159 16.91 2.60 -8.05
CA TYR A 159 16.04 1.44 -7.93
C TYR A 159 14.64 1.80 -8.45
N GLN A 160 13.95 0.80 -8.99
CA GLN A 160 12.60 0.94 -9.52
C GLN A 160 11.76 -0.21 -8.98
N TYR A 161 10.59 0.08 -8.44
CA TYR A 161 9.75 -0.89 -7.76
C TYR A 161 8.30 -0.78 -8.23
N ASN A 162 7.67 -1.93 -8.46
CA ASN A 162 6.21 -2.02 -8.43
C ASN A 162 5.74 -1.82 -6.99
N THR A 163 4.79 -0.89 -6.79
CA THR A 163 4.51 -0.34 -5.48
C THR A 163 3.02 -0.15 -5.22
N ASN A 164 2.49 -0.79 -4.18
CA ASN A 164 1.16 -0.44 -3.66
C ASN A 164 1.28 0.77 -2.74
N VAL A 165 0.34 1.71 -2.86
CA VAL A 165 0.15 2.85 -1.98
C VAL A 165 -1.27 2.86 -1.44
N VAL A 166 -1.44 3.27 -0.18
CA VAL A 166 -2.76 3.44 0.45
C VAL A 166 -2.90 4.86 0.97
N TYR A 167 -3.98 5.51 0.58
CA TYR A 167 -4.41 6.79 1.12
C TYR A 167 -5.62 6.59 2.04
N ASP A 168 -5.60 7.19 3.22
CA ASP A 168 -6.75 7.18 4.13
C ASP A 168 -7.84 8.18 3.71
N THR A 169 -8.92 8.24 4.50
CA THR A 169 -10.07 9.10 4.25
C THR A 169 -9.76 10.61 4.31
N GLU A 170 -8.62 11.01 4.87
CA GLU A 170 -8.15 12.40 4.86
C GLU A 170 -7.20 12.70 3.69
N GLY A 171 -6.86 11.65 2.91
CA GLY A 171 -5.89 11.67 1.84
C GLY A 171 -4.45 11.46 2.32
N LYS A 172 -4.21 11.06 3.56
CA LYS A 172 -2.85 10.81 4.07
C LYS A 172 -2.29 9.53 3.47
N LEU A 173 -1.03 9.56 3.04
CA LEU A 173 -0.30 8.35 2.69
C LEU A 173 -0.05 7.53 3.97
N VAL A 174 -0.70 6.37 4.09
CA VAL A 174 -0.63 5.52 5.29
C VAL A 174 0.09 4.20 5.07
N ALA A 175 0.25 3.76 3.82
CA ALA A 175 1.05 2.58 3.51
C ALA A 175 1.76 2.71 2.16
N ARG A 176 2.98 2.15 2.09
CA ARG A 176 3.75 1.94 0.86
C ARG A 176 4.35 0.52 0.91
N TYR A 177 4.22 -0.22 -0.18
CA TYR A 177 4.66 -1.61 -0.27
C TYR A 177 5.33 -1.89 -1.62
N HIS A 178 6.63 -2.21 -1.62
CA HIS A 178 7.36 -2.66 -2.81
C HIS A 178 7.22 -4.17 -3.00
N LYS A 179 6.92 -4.63 -4.21
CA LYS A 179 6.78 -6.06 -4.59
C LYS A 179 8.17 -6.74 -4.79
N VAL A 180 8.53 -7.81 -4.07
CA VAL A 180 9.82 -8.55 -4.12
C VAL A 180 9.65 -10.08 -3.85
N CYS A 181 10.31 -10.89 -4.69
CA CYS A 181 10.53 -12.36 -4.69
C CYS A 181 9.34 -13.32 -4.85
N THR A 182 9.40 -14.16 -5.90
CA THR A 182 8.40 -15.16 -6.30
C THR A 182 9.08 -16.38 -6.94
N MET A 183 8.59 -17.59 -6.68
CA MET A 183 8.86 -18.74 -7.55
C MET A 183 7.79 -18.74 -8.64
N LEU A 184 8.20 -18.65 -9.90
CA LEU A 184 7.30 -18.46 -11.01
C LEU A 184 7.54 -19.49 -12.11
N LYS A 185 6.46 -19.87 -12.81
CA LYS A 185 6.59 -20.61 -14.06
C LYS A 185 7.02 -19.65 -15.16
N CYS A 186 8.14 -19.96 -15.81
CA CYS A 186 8.61 -19.20 -16.96
C CYS A 186 7.63 -19.36 -18.13
N LYS A 187 7.41 -18.32 -18.94
CA LYS A 187 6.45 -18.38 -20.05
C LYS A 187 6.81 -19.49 -21.04
N THR A 188 8.11 -19.65 -21.31
CA THR A 188 8.70 -20.69 -22.17
C THR A 188 9.87 -21.36 -21.45
N THR A 189 10.54 -22.31 -22.10
CA THR A 189 11.79 -22.92 -21.62
C THR A 189 12.97 -21.94 -21.60
N ASN A 190 12.87 -20.79 -22.28
CA ASN A 190 13.91 -19.76 -22.27
C ASN A 190 13.88 -18.99 -20.93
N LEU A 191 15.01 -19.00 -20.21
CA LEU A 191 15.19 -18.36 -18.90
C LEU A 191 14.88 -16.85 -18.90
N THR A 192 15.07 -16.16 -20.02
CA THR A 192 14.74 -14.73 -20.15
C THR A 192 13.23 -14.44 -20.08
N THR A 193 12.40 -15.49 -20.16
CA THR A 193 10.94 -15.38 -20.09
C THR A 193 10.38 -15.64 -18.69
N CYS A 194 11.23 -15.97 -17.72
CA CYS A 194 10.88 -16.02 -16.31
C CYS A 194 10.58 -14.60 -15.80
N GLY A 195 9.43 -14.38 -15.15
CA GLY A 195 8.95 -13.03 -14.77
C GLY A 195 7.93 -12.43 -15.71
N ARG A 196 7.73 -12.99 -16.91
CA ARG A 196 6.66 -12.56 -17.82
C ARG A 196 5.31 -13.14 -17.37
N PRO A 197 4.17 -12.45 -17.65
CA PRO A 197 2.85 -12.97 -17.32
C PRO A 197 2.59 -14.34 -17.94
N VAL A 198 2.05 -15.26 -17.13
CA VAL A 198 1.65 -16.61 -17.55
C VAL A 198 0.26 -16.91 -17.00
N GLN A 199 -0.64 -17.36 -17.87
CA GLN A 199 -2.01 -17.71 -17.49
C GLN A 199 -2.20 -19.21 -17.32
N THR A 200 -1.40 -20.05 -17.98
CA THR A 200 -1.56 -21.50 -17.96
C THR A 200 -0.30 -22.24 -17.54
N ALA A 201 -0.50 -23.29 -16.75
CA ALA A 201 0.52 -24.27 -16.39
C ALA A 201 -0.11 -25.66 -16.36
N PHE A 202 0.71 -26.67 -16.65
CA PHE A 202 0.30 -28.09 -16.59
C PHE A 202 0.98 -28.82 -15.42
N THR A 203 2.09 -28.28 -14.93
CA THR A 203 2.91 -28.90 -13.88
C THR A 203 2.19 -28.82 -12.53
N ARG A 204 1.95 -30.00 -11.96
CA ARG A 204 1.45 -30.18 -10.60
C ARG A 204 2.61 -30.52 -9.68
N PHE A 205 2.50 -30.14 -8.42
CA PHE A 205 3.47 -30.50 -7.41
C PHE A 205 2.81 -31.52 -6.47
N GLU A 206 3.42 -32.69 -6.32
CA GLU A 206 3.02 -33.63 -5.26
C GLU A 206 3.31 -33.04 -3.88
N MET A 207 4.47 -32.39 -3.76
CA MET A 207 4.87 -31.63 -2.59
C MET A 207 5.59 -30.36 -3.02
N PHE A 208 5.27 -29.25 -2.36
CA PHE A 208 6.16 -28.09 -2.29
C PHE A 208 6.38 -27.72 -0.82
N SER A 209 7.60 -27.28 -0.52
CA SER A 209 7.97 -26.74 0.77
C SER A 209 8.90 -25.56 0.52
N LEU A 210 8.35 -24.36 0.58
CA LEU A 210 9.10 -23.13 0.39
C LEU A 210 9.43 -22.53 1.76
N SER A 211 10.68 -22.16 1.97
CA SER A 211 11.13 -21.32 3.09
C SER A 211 12.17 -20.34 2.60
N GLY A 212 12.41 -19.30 3.38
CA GLY A 212 13.49 -18.36 3.16
C GLY A 212 14.06 -17.91 4.49
N THR A 213 15.34 -17.52 4.48
CA THR A 213 15.96 -16.84 5.63
C THR A 213 15.57 -15.37 5.58
N PHE A 214 14.40 -15.04 6.13
CA PHE A 214 13.91 -13.67 6.16
C PHE A 214 14.54 -12.89 7.31
N GLY A 215 15.09 -11.71 7.01
CA GLY A 215 15.51 -10.74 8.04
C GLY A 215 14.35 -9.94 8.64
N THR A 216 13.14 -10.45 8.52
CA THR A 216 11.88 -9.79 8.89
C THR A 216 10.84 -10.83 9.26
N GLU A 217 9.97 -10.48 10.22
CA GLU A 217 8.83 -11.31 10.62
C GLU A 217 7.61 -11.12 9.70
N TYR A 218 7.64 -10.10 8.83
CA TYR A 218 6.52 -9.76 7.95
C TYR A 218 6.63 -10.50 6.63
N VAL A 219 6.11 -11.73 6.59
CA VAL A 219 6.16 -12.61 5.43
C VAL A 219 4.75 -13.04 5.01
N PHE A 220 4.36 -12.78 3.77
CA PHE A 220 3.04 -13.08 3.22
C PHE A 220 3.11 -14.28 2.26
N PRO A 221 2.42 -15.39 2.54
CA PRO A 221 2.39 -16.57 1.67
C PRO A 221 1.43 -16.36 0.49
N GLU A 222 1.85 -16.74 -0.71
CA GLU A 222 1.01 -16.71 -1.92
C GLU A 222 1.08 -18.05 -2.66
N VAL A 223 -0.08 -18.56 -3.09
CA VAL A 223 -0.18 -19.73 -3.96
C VAL A 223 -1.22 -19.44 -5.04
N LEU A 224 -0.78 -19.45 -6.30
CA LEU A 224 -1.62 -19.20 -7.46
C LEU A 224 -1.57 -20.38 -8.41
N LEU A 225 -2.73 -20.86 -8.82
CA LEU A 225 -2.90 -21.96 -9.76
C LEU A 225 -3.15 -21.46 -11.18
N THR A 226 -3.12 -22.38 -12.13
CA THR A 226 -3.46 -22.13 -13.54
C THR A 226 -4.79 -21.38 -13.66
N GLU A 227 -4.88 -20.56 -14.71
CA GLU A 227 -6.02 -19.67 -14.97
C GLU A 227 -6.27 -18.66 -13.84
N ILE A 228 -5.24 -18.33 -13.05
CA ILE A 228 -5.28 -17.30 -11.99
C ILE A 228 -6.24 -17.70 -10.85
N HIS A 229 -6.39 -19.00 -10.59
CA HIS A 229 -7.20 -19.48 -9.48
C HIS A 229 -6.43 -19.43 -8.16
N LEU A 230 -7.08 -18.91 -7.12
CA LEU A 230 -6.60 -19.06 -5.74
C LEU A 230 -6.69 -20.53 -5.30
N SER A 231 -5.92 -20.87 -4.26
CA SER A 231 -5.88 -22.24 -3.70
C SER A 231 -6.36 -22.29 -2.23
N PRO A 232 -7.58 -21.85 -1.92
CA PRO A 232 -8.06 -21.78 -0.53
C PRO A 232 -8.10 -23.17 0.12
N GLY A 233 -7.53 -23.29 1.32
CA GLY A 233 -7.51 -24.54 2.10
C GLY A 233 -6.59 -25.64 1.56
N LYS A 234 -5.77 -25.35 0.55
CA LYS A 234 -4.85 -26.32 -0.10
C LYS A 234 -3.38 -26.09 0.24
N PHE A 235 -3.08 -25.10 1.05
CA PHE A 235 -1.75 -24.84 1.57
C PHE A 235 -1.83 -24.35 3.02
N GLU A 236 -0.72 -24.43 3.73
CA GLU A 236 -0.59 -23.89 5.07
C GLU A 236 0.82 -23.34 5.31
N VAL A 237 0.92 -22.42 6.26
CA VAL A 237 2.20 -21.94 6.78
C VAL A 237 2.46 -22.63 8.11
N LEU A 238 3.55 -23.37 8.19
CA LEU A 238 4.01 -24.04 9.39
C LEU A 238 4.59 -23.03 10.39
N LYS A 239 4.68 -23.43 11.67
CA LYS A 239 5.22 -22.58 12.75
C LYS A 239 6.67 -22.15 12.52
N ASP A 240 7.43 -22.89 11.72
CA ASP A 240 8.81 -22.59 11.36
C ASP A 240 8.93 -21.68 10.11
N GLY A 241 7.82 -21.14 9.61
CA GLY A 241 7.79 -20.23 8.47
C GLY A 241 7.80 -20.91 7.10
N ARG A 242 7.73 -22.25 7.03
CA ARG A 242 7.59 -22.97 5.77
C ARG A 242 6.17 -22.88 5.22
N LEU A 243 6.05 -22.51 3.95
CA LEU A 243 4.83 -22.63 3.16
C LEU A 243 4.80 -23.99 2.47
N VAL A 244 3.82 -24.82 2.82
CA VAL A 244 3.68 -26.20 2.32
C VAL A 244 2.29 -26.43 1.73
N ASN A 245 2.18 -27.36 0.78
CA ASN A 245 0.88 -27.82 0.32
C ASN A 245 0.23 -28.74 1.35
N LYS A 246 -1.10 -28.65 1.45
CA LYS A 246 -1.94 -29.39 2.38
C LYS A 246 -2.82 -30.39 1.62
N ASN A 247 -2.92 -31.61 2.13
CA ASN A 247 -3.80 -32.67 1.61
C ASN A 247 -3.50 -33.12 0.15
N GLY A 248 -2.22 -33.33 -0.20
CA GLY A 248 -1.81 -33.98 -1.45
C GLY A 248 -1.47 -33.04 -2.61
N SER A 249 -1.46 -33.57 -3.83
CA SER A 249 -0.99 -32.87 -5.04
C SER A 249 -1.74 -31.58 -5.30
N SER A 250 -1.00 -30.51 -5.58
CA SER A 250 -1.57 -29.22 -5.94
C SER A 250 -2.31 -29.30 -7.29
N GLY A 251 -3.21 -28.33 -7.53
CA GLY A 251 -3.56 -27.99 -8.91
C GLY A 251 -2.32 -27.53 -9.68
N PRO A 252 -2.38 -27.38 -11.02
CA PRO A 252 -1.24 -26.88 -11.77
C PRO A 252 -0.83 -25.49 -11.27
N VAL A 253 0.43 -25.32 -10.90
CA VAL A 253 0.90 -24.14 -10.16
C VAL A 253 1.46 -23.10 -11.13
N LEU A 254 1.02 -21.84 -10.98
CA LEU A 254 1.67 -20.68 -11.61
C LEU A 254 2.77 -20.12 -10.72
N THR A 255 2.48 -19.96 -9.42
CA THR A 255 3.44 -19.47 -8.43
C THR A 255 3.17 -20.01 -7.03
N VAL A 256 4.25 -20.23 -6.28
CA VAL A 256 4.26 -20.36 -4.81
C VAL A 256 5.28 -19.34 -4.33
N ALA A 257 4.89 -18.43 -3.46
CA ALA A 257 5.79 -17.37 -3.01
C ALA A 257 5.68 -17.12 -1.51
N LEU A 258 6.80 -16.71 -0.94
CA LEU A 258 6.88 -16.14 0.40
C LEU A 258 7.39 -14.71 0.23
N PHE A 259 6.50 -13.77 0.50
CA PHE A 259 6.74 -12.37 0.27
C PHE A 259 7.19 -11.71 1.58
N GLY A 260 8.48 -11.43 1.75
CA GLY A 260 9.02 -10.76 2.95
C GLY A 260 9.16 -9.24 2.82
N ARG A 261 8.78 -8.48 3.86
CA ARG A 261 8.95 -7.01 3.93
C ARG A 261 9.83 -6.57 5.09
N TRP A 262 10.93 -5.85 4.81
CA TRP A 262 11.83 -5.34 5.85
C TRP A 262 11.57 -3.85 6.12
N TYR A 263 10.48 -3.54 6.83
CA TYR A 263 10.03 -2.15 7.02
C TYR A 263 11.09 -1.22 7.61
N THR A 264 11.97 -1.71 8.49
CA THR A 264 13.04 -0.87 9.09
C THR A 264 14.14 -0.47 8.11
N LYS A 265 14.31 -1.19 7.00
CA LYS A 265 15.27 -0.86 5.93
C LYS A 265 14.71 0.08 4.87
N ASP A 266 13.43 0.42 4.97
CA ASP A 266 12.85 1.50 4.17
C ASP A 266 13.41 2.87 4.62
N TYR A 267 14.14 2.92 5.77
CA TYR A 267 14.79 4.10 6.33
C TYR A 267 16.31 4.13 6.02
N VAL A 268 16.78 5.18 5.34
CA VAL A 268 18.21 5.55 5.30
C VAL A 268 18.41 6.73 6.24
N TYR A 269 19.03 6.48 7.39
CA TYR A 269 19.40 7.51 8.35
C TYR A 269 20.59 8.29 7.78
N ASN A 270 20.32 9.43 7.13
CA ASN A 270 21.33 10.49 7.10
C ASN A 270 21.32 11.09 8.50
N SER A 271 22.35 10.78 9.28
CA SER A 271 22.53 11.33 10.62
C SER A 271 22.63 12.85 10.55
N CYS A 272 21.53 13.54 10.81
CA CYS A 272 21.58 14.89 11.33
C CYS A 272 22.01 14.77 12.78
N GLY A 273 23.22 15.23 13.08
CA GLY A 273 23.70 15.36 14.44
C GLY A 273 22.73 16.23 15.23
N THR A 274 22.28 15.71 16.38
CA THR A 274 21.48 16.40 17.41
C THR A 274 20.01 16.66 17.09
N CYS A 275 19.15 15.64 17.26
CA CYS A 275 17.75 15.83 17.62
C CYS A 275 17.33 14.77 18.66
N ASN A 276 17.31 15.15 19.94
CA ASN A 276 16.62 14.40 20.99
C ASN A 276 15.13 14.76 20.95
N PRO A 277 14.20 13.80 20.85
CA PRO A 277 12.83 14.02 21.29
C PRO A 277 12.66 13.34 22.65
N ALA A 278 12.79 14.11 23.73
CA ALA A 278 12.20 13.74 25.00
C ALA A 278 10.68 13.86 24.83
N VAL A 279 9.99 12.72 24.65
CA VAL A 279 8.53 12.66 24.65
C VAL A 279 8.05 12.57 26.10
N THR A 280 7.83 13.72 26.72
CA THR A 280 7.04 13.82 27.96
C THR A 280 5.56 13.71 27.61
N TYR A 281 4.91 12.63 28.06
CA TYR A 281 3.45 12.51 28.03
C TYR A 281 2.84 13.48 29.06
N LEU A 282 2.14 14.52 28.59
CA LEU A 282 1.32 15.37 29.44
C LEU A 282 -0.09 14.78 29.49
N LEU A 283 -0.47 14.18 30.62
CA LEU A 283 -1.85 13.82 30.93
C LEU A 283 -2.61 15.12 31.27
N ILE A 284 -3.40 15.63 30.33
CA ILE A 284 -4.33 16.73 30.60
C ILE A 284 -5.64 16.12 31.09
N SER A 285 -5.89 16.20 32.39
CA SER A 285 -7.21 15.98 32.97
C SER A 285 -7.95 17.31 32.99
N THR A 286 -8.84 17.56 32.04
CA THR A 286 -9.74 18.71 32.07
C THR A 286 -10.89 18.43 33.05
N VAL A 287 -10.92 19.15 34.17
CA VAL A 287 -12.10 19.25 35.03
C VAL A 287 -12.86 20.51 34.63
N LEU A 288 -14.00 20.36 33.97
CA LEU A 288 -14.90 21.47 33.66
C LEU A 288 -15.82 21.70 34.87
N MET A 289 -15.58 22.77 35.64
CA MET A 289 -16.49 23.25 36.66
C MET A 289 -17.51 24.20 36.01
N ILE A 290 -18.74 23.72 35.80
CA ILE A 290 -19.86 24.59 35.46
C ILE A 290 -20.42 25.11 36.78
N VAL A 291 -20.19 26.40 37.07
CA VAL A 291 -20.86 27.10 38.17
C VAL A 291 -22.19 27.61 37.63
N ALA A 292 -23.29 26.96 38.02
CA ALA A 292 -24.62 27.54 37.87
C ALA A 292 -24.89 28.43 39.09
N LEU A 293 -25.12 29.73 38.84
CA LEU A 293 -25.60 30.70 39.84
C LEU A 293 -27.08 30.44 40.17
#